data_AF-X0UA70-F1
#
_entry.id   AF-X0UA70-F1
#
_cell.length_a   1.000
_cell.length_b   1.000
_cell.length_c   1.000
_cell.angle_alpha   90.00
_cell.angle_beta   90.00
_cell.angle_gamma   90.00
#
_symmetry.space_group_name_H-M   'P 1'
#
loop_
_entity.id
_entity.type
_entity.pdbx_description
1 polymer ?
#
loop_
_entity_poly.entity_id
_entity_poly.type
_entity_poly.pdbx_seq_one_letter_code
_entity_poly.pdbx_strand_id
1 'polypeptide(L)'
;VSEFSGDGMSGGWAPMDQQAYRAALAIGFAAAILQMVFASFRAGILGEFFPISVVHGMLAGIGIIICIKQLPVALGVAASGEPIEILTDIPHLLAEANPAIAGIGIVSLVIMFAWPACVRPVPFLGKVPAPVVVLLMAIPAGYGFDLLHEHSYYLQGHEYQLGEQFLVSMPKQIFGMFRDITLPNFAVLADPRAWKWAIIFFCIGSLESVLSAKAIDAVDPWKRRSNMDRDLFAVGAGNLIASLLGGLPMISEIVRSKANIDNGGKTRFANF
;
A
#
# COMPACT_ATOMS: atom_id res chain seq x y z
N VAL A 1 -0.64 23.41 5.71
CA VAL A 1 -1.78 22.47 5.54
C VAL A 1 -2.74 22.96 4.43
N SER A 2 -2.20 23.44 3.31
CA SER A 2 -2.97 23.70 2.07
C SER A 2 -2.22 23.13 0.85
N GLU A 3 -1.55 22.00 1.08
CA GLU A 3 -0.80 21.23 0.08
C GLU A 3 -1.68 20.04 -0.32
N PHE A 4 -2.44 20.12 -1.41
CA PHE A 4 -3.14 18.99 -2.05
C PHE A 4 -3.66 17.90 -1.10
N SER A 5 -4.24 18.30 0.04
CA SER A 5 -4.49 17.38 1.16
C SER A 5 -5.94 16.92 1.11
N GLY A 6 -6.11 15.60 1.05
CA GLY A 6 -7.33 14.92 1.45
C GLY A 6 -7.05 14.08 2.69
N ASP A 7 -8.06 13.85 3.51
CA ASP A 7 -8.03 12.92 4.65
C ASP A 7 -8.29 11.46 4.20
N GLY A 8 -8.62 11.26 2.93
CA GLY A 8 -8.66 9.95 2.29
C GLY A 8 -9.97 9.23 2.56
N MET A 9 -9.90 8.07 3.22
CA MET A 9 -11.09 7.28 3.58
C MET A 9 -11.51 7.47 5.04
N SER A 10 -10.84 8.33 5.81
CA SER A 10 -11.19 8.58 7.21
C SER A 10 -12.47 9.40 7.30
N GLY A 11 -13.63 8.72 7.35
CA GLY A 11 -14.94 9.37 7.43
C GLY A 11 -15.71 9.46 6.11
N GLY A 12 -15.23 8.78 5.06
CA GLY A 12 -15.87 8.73 3.73
C GLY A 12 -15.09 9.49 2.65
N TRP A 13 -15.53 9.38 1.39
CA TRP A 13 -14.85 9.97 0.23
C TRP A 13 -15.38 11.39 -0.04
N ALA A 14 -14.65 12.42 0.39
CA ALA A 14 -15.06 13.81 0.21
C ALA A 14 -14.66 14.36 -1.18
N PRO A 15 -15.28 15.46 -1.65
CA PRO A 15 -14.88 16.13 -2.88
C PRO A 15 -13.42 16.60 -2.86
N MET A 16 -12.88 16.92 -1.67
CA MET A 16 -11.48 17.30 -1.49
C MET A 16 -10.55 16.12 -1.76
N ASP A 17 -10.90 14.91 -1.29
CA ASP A 17 -10.13 13.69 -1.55
C ASP A 17 -10.11 13.35 -3.02
N GLN A 18 -11.23 13.55 -3.72
CA GLN A 18 -11.27 13.33 -5.16
C GLN A 18 -10.33 14.29 -5.92
N GLN A 19 -10.23 15.55 -5.48
CA GLN A 19 -9.30 16.51 -6.07
C GLN A 19 -7.84 16.16 -5.74
N ALA A 20 -7.55 15.81 -4.49
CA ALA A 20 -6.23 15.36 -4.05
C ALA A 20 -5.79 14.09 -4.80
N TYR A 21 -6.72 13.15 -5.01
CA TYR A 21 -6.47 11.94 -5.78
C TYR A 21 -6.12 12.24 -7.24
N ARG A 22 -6.92 13.09 -7.92
CA ARG A 22 -6.64 13.54 -9.30
C ARG A 22 -5.32 14.28 -9.42
N ALA A 23 -4.93 15.04 -8.39
CA ALA A 23 -3.63 15.69 -8.30
C ALA A 23 -2.49 14.66 -8.17
N ALA A 24 -2.64 13.67 -7.28
CA ALA A 24 -1.66 12.60 -7.09
C ALA A 24 -1.42 11.81 -8.38
N LEU A 25 -2.47 11.53 -9.17
CA LEU A 25 -2.34 10.89 -10.48
C LEU A 25 -1.54 11.75 -11.47
N ALA A 26 -1.77 13.06 -11.52
CA ALA A 26 -1.01 13.97 -12.39
C ALA A 26 0.46 14.07 -11.98
N ILE A 27 0.73 14.08 -10.67
CA ILE A 27 2.09 14.07 -10.10
C ILE A 27 2.79 12.74 -10.42
N GLY A 28 2.09 11.61 -10.26
CA GLY A 28 2.59 10.28 -10.62
C GLY A 28 2.94 10.16 -12.11
N PHE A 29 2.10 10.73 -12.98
CA PHE A 29 2.37 10.83 -14.41
C PHE A 29 3.65 11.63 -14.72
N ALA A 30 3.82 12.81 -14.11
CA ALA A 30 5.03 13.61 -14.29
C ALA A 30 6.28 12.90 -13.76
N ALA A 31 6.20 12.28 -12.58
CA ALA A 31 7.28 11.49 -12.00
C ALA A 31 7.68 10.31 -12.91
N ALA A 32 6.72 9.64 -13.52
CA ALA A 32 6.95 8.54 -14.45
C ALA A 32 7.69 8.99 -15.72
N ILE A 33 7.34 10.16 -16.27
CA ILE A 33 8.09 10.76 -17.39
C ILE A 33 9.53 11.05 -16.99
N LEU A 34 9.74 11.69 -15.83
CA LEU A 34 11.10 11.95 -15.32
C LEU A 34 11.88 10.65 -15.16
N GLN A 35 11.24 9.60 -14.67
CA GLN A 35 11.82 8.27 -14.50
C GLN A 35 12.27 7.65 -15.82
N MET A 36 11.42 7.71 -16.85
CA MET A 36 11.74 7.21 -18.20
C MET A 36 12.86 8.02 -18.86
N VAL A 37 12.84 9.35 -18.72
CA VAL A 37 13.87 10.24 -19.26
C VAL A 37 15.22 9.94 -18.58
N PHE A 38 15.23 9.82 -17.25
CA PHE A 38 16.41 9.48 -16.47
C PHE A 38 17.01 8.12 -16.86
N ALA A 39 16.17 7.11 -17.03
CA ALA A 39 16.58 5.80 -17.53
C ALA A 39 17.19 5.87 -18.95
N SER A 40 16.65 6.72 -19.81
CA SER A 40 17.13 6.88 -21.19
C SER A 40 18.55 7.47 -21.26
N PHE A 41 18.95 8.26 -20.26
CA PHE A 41 20.31 8.78 -20.12
C PHE A 41 21.30 7.80 -19.48
N ARG A 42 20.90 6.55 -19.24
CA ARG A 42 21.70 5.53 -18.53
C ARG A 42 22.11 5.97 -17.12
N ALA A 43 21.26 6.77 -16.48
CA ALA A 43 21.52 7.30 -15.16
C ALA A 43 21.13 6.31 -14.05
N GLY A 44 20.66 5.10 -14.37
CA GLY A 44 20.33 4.06 -13.39
C GLY A 44 21.52 3.64 -12.51
N ILE A 45 22.75 3.85 -13.00
CA ILE A 45 24.00 3.66 -12.23
C ILE A 45 24.02 4.55 -10.98
N LEU A 46 23.32 5.69 -10.98
CA LEU A 46 23.28 6.58 -9.80
C LEU A 46 22.66 5.89 -8.58
N GLY A 47 21.79 4.90 -8.77
CA GLY A 47 21.26 4.07 -7.69
C GLY A 47 22.34 3.22 -6.99
N GLU A 48 23.47 2.95 -7.64
CA GLU A 48 24.58 2.18 -7.04
C GLU A 48 25.34 2.94 -5.96
N PHE A 49 25.24 4.28 -5.95
CA PHE A 49 25.95 5.14 -4.99
C PHE A 49 25.21 5.33 -3.67
N PHE A 50 24.00 4.80 -3.53
CA PHE A 50 23.23 4.94 -2.29
C PHE A 50 23.73 3.95 -1.24
N PRO A 51 24.17 4.43 -0.06
CA PRO A 51 24.60 3.55 1.01
C PRO A 51 23.45 2.64 1.46
N ILE A 52 23.75 1.36 1.66
CA ILE A 52 22.78 0.36 2.15
C ILE A 52 22.14 0.80 3.48
N SER A 53 22.86 1.55 4.33
CA SER A 53 22.34 2.10 5.58
C SER A 53 21.19 3.10 5.38
N VAL A 54 21.27 3.94 4.34
CA VAL A 54 20.21 4.91 4.02
C VAL A 54 18.94 4.18 3.60
N VAL A 55 19.08 3.12 2.81
CA VAL A 55 17.97 2.28 2.37
C VAL A 55 17.27 1.60 3.54
N HIS A 56 18.04 0.98 4.44
CA HIS A 56 17.46 0.35 5.63
C HIS A 56 16.74 1.37 6.52
N GLY A 57 17.31 2.57 6.70
CA GLY A 57 16.65 3.65 7.43
C GLY A 57 15.34 4.10 6.79
N MET A 58 15.32 4.24 5.47
CA MET A 58 14.13 4.60 4.70
C MET A 58 13.03 3.52 4.84
N LEU A 59 13.36 2.24 4.61
CA LEU A 59 12.41 1.13 4.73
C LEU A 59 11.86 0.98 6.15
N ALA A 60 12.72 1.14 7.17
CA ALA A 60 12.29 1.12 8.57
C ALA A 60 11.34 2.29 8.88
N GLY A 61 11.66 3.50 8.40
CA GLY A 61 10.80 4.67 8.55
C GLY A 61 9.43 4.49 7.90
N ILE A 62 9.39 4.03 6.64
CA ILE A 62 8.14 3.71 5.93
C ILE A 62 7.34 2.66 6.71
N GLY A 63 7.99 1.59 7.17
CA GLY A 63 7.34 0.53 7.96
C GLY A 63 6.72 1.05 9.26
N ILE A 64 7.43 1.88 10.01
CA ILE A 64 6.91 2.49 11.25
C ILE A 64 5.71 3.40 10.94
N ILE A 65 5.80 4.23 9.90
CA ILE A 65 4.69 5.13 9.50
C ILE A 65 3.44 4.30 9.14
N ILE A 66 3.60 3.21 8.38
CA ILE A 66 2.50 2.31 8.04
C ILE A 66 1.92 1.70 9.32
N CYS A 67 2.74 1.12 10.20
CA CYS A 67 2.28 0.53 11.46
C CYS A 67 1.46 1.53 12.30
N ILE A 68 1.94 2.77 12.43
CA ILE A 68 1.23 3.82 13.17
C ILE A 68 -0.10 4.16 12.48
N LYS A 69 -0.11 4.36 11.16
CA LYS A 69 -1.35 4.71 10.42
C LYS A 69 -2.38 3.58 10.36
N GLN A 70 -1.96 2.32 10.51
CA GLN A 70 -2.89 1.18 10.54
C GLN A 70 -3.47 0.92 11.94
N LEU A 71 -2.90 1.49 13.00
CA LEU A 71 -3.35 1.26 14.38
C LEU A 71 -4.82 1.71 14.62
N PRO A 72 -5.26 2.92 14.22
CA PRO A 72 -6.65 3.34 14.39
C PRO A 72 -7.64 2.43 13.64
N VAL A 73 -7.30 2.05 12.41
CA VAL A 73 -8.10 1.14 11.58
C VAL A 73 -8.25 -0.23 12.25
N ALA A 74 -7.16 -0.76 12.83
CA ALA A 74 -7.18 -2.03 13.55
C ALA A 74 -8.02 -1.98 14.83
N LEU A 75 -8.14 -0.81 15.48
CA LEU A 75 -8.97 -0.59 16.67
C LEU A 75 -10.42 -0.20 16.35
N GLY A 76 -10.74 0.04 15.08
CA GLY A 76 -12.07 0.50 14.66
C GLY A 76 -12.36 1.95 15.05
N VAL A 77 -11.33 2.81 15.06
CA VAL A 77 -11.45 4.24 15.34
C VAL A 77 -11.09 5.03 14.08
N ALA A 78 -11.93 5.99 13.71
CA ALA A 78 -11.63 6.91 12.63
C ALA A 78 -10.65 7.97 13.13
N ALA A 79 -9.36 7.80 12.81
CA ALA A 79 -8.35 8.81 13.10
C ALA A 79 -7.66 9.25 11.80
N SER A 80 -7.56 10.56 11.64
CA SER A 80 -6.86 11.23 10.53
C SER A 80 -5.76 12.11 11.11
N GLY A 81 -4.57 12.09 10.51
CA GLY A 81 -3.48 12.96 10.95
C GLY A 81 -2.11 12.48 10.53
N GLU A 82 -1.11 13.28 10.90
CA GLU A 82 0.29 12.91 10.74
C GLU A 82 0.68 11.80 11.73
N PRO A 83 1.69 10.96 11.43
CA PRO A 83 2.06 9.83 12.30
C PRO A 83 2.36 10.23 13.75
N ILE A 84 2.92 11.42 13.96
CA ILE A 84 3.23 11.92 15.31
C ILE A 84 1.95 12.27 16.08
N GLU A 85 0.95 12.85 15.40
CA GLU A 85 -0.35 13.20 16.00
C GLU A 85 -1.09 11.93 16.45
N ILE A 86 -1.11 10.91 15.58
CA ILE A 86 -1.67 9.59 15.91
C ILE A 86 -0.95 8.97 17.12
N LEU A 87 0.37 9.11 17.21
CA LEU A 87 1.15 8.57 18.32
C LEU A 87 0.80 9.26 19.64
N THR A 88 0.60 10.57 19.62
CA THR A 88 0.16 11.32 20.81
C THR A 88 -1.28 11.00 21.22
N ASP A 89 -2.11 10.57 20.27
CA ASP A 89 -3.51 10.26 20.48
C ASP A 89 -3.78 8.80 20.88
N ILE A 90 -2.74 7.96 21.00
CA ILE A 90 -2.88 6.53 21.40
C ILE A 90 -3.77 6.31 22.63
N PRO A 91 -3.65 7.09 23.74
CA PRO A 91 -4.51 6.88 24.91
C PRO A 91 -6.00 7.06 24.59
N HIS A 92 -6.32 8.02 23.72
CA HIS A 92 -7.68 8.28 23.26
C HIS A 92 -8.16 7.17 22.33
N LEU A 93 -7.32 6.75 21.38
CA LEU A 93 -7.61 5.64 20.47
C LEU A 93 -7.92 4.33 21.21
N LEU A 94 -7.24 4.06 22.32
CA LEU A 94 -7.50 2.87 23.14
C LEU A 94 -8.79 3.00 23.97
N ALA A 95 -9.15 4.21 24.37
CA ALA A 95 -10.39 4.46 25.11
C ALA A 95 -11.63 4.37 24.22
N GLU A 96 -11.53 4.84 22.97
CA GLU A 96 -12.61 4.81 21.97
C GLU A 96 -12.61 3.56 21.09
N ALA A 97 -11.64 2.65 21.27
CA ALA A 97 -11.53 1.43 20.49
C ALA A 97 -12.85 0.65 20.50
N ASN A 98 -13.31 0.22 19.32
CA ASN A 98 -14.48 -0.63 19.19
C ASN A 98 -14.08 -2.09 19.46
N PRO A 99 -14.53 -2.71 20.58
CA PRO A 99 -14.05 -4.03 20.99
C PRO A 99 -14.26 -5.15 19.96
N ALA A 100 -15.35 -5.10 19.19
CA ALA A 100 -15.62 -6.07 18.14
C ALA A 100 -14.60 -5.96 16.99
N ILE A 101 -14.36 -4.74 16.50
CA ILE A 101 -13.42 -4.49 15.39
C ILE A 101 -11.98 -4.72 15.85
N ALA A 102 -11.61 -4.22 17.03
CA ALA A 102 -10.32 -4.48 17.66
C ALA A 102 -10.08 -5.98 17.86
N GLY A 103 -11.11 -6.74 18.22
CA GLY A 103 -11.06 -8.19 18.28
C GLY A 103 -10.68 -8.83 16.95
N ILE A 104 -11.36 -8.47 15.86
CA ILE A 104 -11.03 -8.96 14.51
C ILE A 104 -9.59 -8.58 14.14
N GLY A 105 -9.18 -7.33 14.39
CA GLY A 105 -7.82 -6.85 14.11
C GLY A 105 -6.74 -7.63 14.88
N ILE A 106 -6.93 -7.82 16.18
CA ILE A 106 -5.99 -8.56 17.04
C ILE A 106 -5.91 -10.03 16.62
N VAL A 107 -7.04 -10.71 16.39
CA VAL A 107 -7.03 -12.11 15.94
C VAL A 107 -6.35 -12.21 14.57
N SER A 108 -6.59 -11.25 13.67
CA SER A 108 -5.92 -11.18 12.36
C SER A 108 -4.39 -11.07 12.49
N LEU A 109 -3.91 -10.19 13.39
CA LEU A 109 -2.48 -10.05 13.68
C LEU A 109 -1.90 -11.34 14.29
N VAL A 110 -2.60 -11.95 15.25
CA VAL A 110 -2.18 -13.22 15.86
C VAL A 110 -2.05 -14.30 14.80
N ILE A 111 -3.02 -14.43 13.88
CA ILE A 111 -2.94 -15.38 12.76
C ILE A 111 -1.75 -15.06 11.87
N MET A 112 -1.52 -13.80 11.51
CA MET A 112 -0.38 -13.42 10.65
C MET A 112 0.97 -13.86 11.23
N PHE A 113 1.17 -13.74 12.54
CA PHE A 113 2.43 -14.14 13.18
C PHE A 113 2.50 -15.63 13.55
N ALA A 114 1.40 -16.21 14.01
CA ALA A 114 1.37 -17.61 14.47
C ALA A 114 1.29 -18.60 13.30
N TRP A 115 0.58 -18.26 12.21
CA TRP A 115 0.34 -19.18 11.10
C TRP A 115 1.63 -19.75 10.49
N PRO A 116 2.66 -18.95 10.15
CA PRO A 116 3.91 -19.48 9.61
C PRO A 116 4.61 -20.46 10.55
N ALA A 117 4.49 -20.29 11.87
CA ALA A 117 5.06 -21.20 12.85
C ALA A 117 4.24 -22.50 12.98
N CYS A 118 2.91 -22.40 12.95
CA CYS A 118 2.00 -23.53 13.06
C CYS A 118 2.01 -24.47 11.85
N VAL A 119 2.28 -23.96 10.64
CA VAL A 119 2.25 -24.76 9.41
C VAL A 119 3.59 -25.38 9.04
N ARG A 120 4.71 -24.97 9.68
CA ARG A 120 6.03 -25.62 9.52
C ARG A 120 6.00 -27.16 9.64
N PRO A 121 5.30 -27.77 10.62
CA PRO A 121 5.23 -29.23 10.72
C PRO A 121 4.32 -29.91 9.67
N VAL A 122 3.47 -29.17 8.95
CA VAL A 122 2.45 -29.75 8.05
C VAL A 122 2.64 -29.23 6.61
N PRO A 123 3.29 -30.01 5.72
CA PRO A 123 3.73 -29.53 4.41
C PRO A 123 2.58 -29.13 3.45
N PHE A 124 1.38 -29.68 3.64
CA PHE A 124 0.21 -29.29 2.85
C PHE A 124 -0.32 -27.89 3.23
N LEU A 125 -0.34 -27.57 4.53
CA LEU A 125 -0.81 -26.27 5.02
C LEU A 125 0.18 -25.14 4.74
N GLY A 126 1.47 -25.45 4.57
CA GLY A 126 2.50 -24.47 4.20
C GLY A 126 2.29 -23.78 2.86
N LYS A 127 1.38 -24.28 2.00
CA LYS A 127 1.01 -23.66 0.72
C LYS A 127 0.01 -22.51 0.88
N VAL A 128 -0.67 -22.39 2.02
CA VAL A 128 -1.69 -21.37 2.24
C VAL A 128 -1.05 -20.13 2.89
N PRO A 129 -1.04 -18.97 2.21
CA PRO A 129 -0.52 -17.73 2.79
C PRO A 129 -1.33 -17.28 4.01
N ALA A 130 -0.66 -16.74 5.03
CA ALA A 130 -1.32 -16.22 6.23
C ALA A 130 -2.45 -15.19 5.93
N PRO A 131 -2.31 -14.25 4.97
CA PRO A 131 -3.39 -13.33 4.62
C PRO A 131 -4.69 -14.02 4.15
N VAL A 132 -4.59 -15.19 3.52
CA VAL A 132 -5.78 -15.95 3.09
C VAL A 132 -6.52 -16.52 4.30
N VAL A 133 -5.80 -17.00 5.31
CA VAL A 133 -6.41 -17.51 6.55
C VAL A 133 -7.05 -16.39 7.35
N VAL A 134 -6.40 -15.22 7.40
CA VAL A 134 -7.01 -14.02 7.98
C VAL A 134 -8.32 -13.71 7.29
N LEU A 135 -8.39 -13.73 5.96
CA LEU A 135 -9.62 -13.48 5.22
C LEU A 135 -10.71 -14.51 5.53
N LEU A 136 -10.35 -15.80 5.60
CA LEU A 136 -11.27 -16.89 5.94
C LEU A 136 -11.82 -16.78 7.37
N MET A 137 -11.11 -16.10 8.28
CA MET A 137 -11.57 -15.81 9.64
C MET A 137 -12.37 -14.51 9.71
N ALA A 138 -11.85 -13.45 9.10
CA ALA A 138 -12.41 -12.10 9.18
C ALA A 138 -13.76 -11.97 8.47
N ILE A 139 -13.97 -12.66 7.34
CA ILE A 139 -15.25 -12.62 6.62
C ILE A 139 -16.38 -13.21 7.48
N PRO A 140 -16.30 -14.47 8.00
CA PRO A 140 -17.31 -15.00 8.91
C PRO A 140 -17.48 -14.17 10.18
N ALA A 141 -16.39 -13.64 10.75
CA ALA A 141 -16.49 -12.75 11.90
C ALA A 141 -17.29 -11.49 11.56
N GLY A 142 -17.05 -10.88 10.40
CA GLY A 142 -17.80 -9.71 9.92
C GLY A 142 -19.29 -10.00 9.72
N TYR A 143 -19.65 -11.18 9.21
CA TYR A 143 -21.06 -11.63 9.16
C TYR A 143 -21.63 -11.89 10.56
N GLY A 144 -20.85 -12.46 11.47
CA GLY A 144 -21.27 -12.73 12.85
C GLY A 144 -21.53 -11.46 13.66
N PHE A 145 -20.78 -10.39 13.37
CA PHE A 145 -21.00 -9.05 13.93
C PHE A 145 -21.92 -8.18 13.08
N ASP A 146 -22.58 -8.73 12.05
CA ASP A 146 -23.50 -8.02 11.15
C ASP A 146 -22.99 -6.66 10.62
N LEU A 147 -21.73 -6.61 10.18
CA LEU A 147 -21.11 -5.37 9.68
C LEU A 147 -21.74 -4.83 8.39
N LEU A 148 -22.67 -5.57 7.78
CA LEU A 148 -23.39 -5.17 6.57
C LEU A 148 -24.57 -4.24 6.88
N HIS A 149 -24.99 -4.12 8.13
CA HIS A 149 -26.09 -3.26 8.53
C HIS A 149 -25.64 -2.32 9.64
N GLU A 150 -26.08 -1.06 9.57
CA GLU A 150 -25.86 -0.10 10.65
C GLU A 150 -26.65 -0.50 11.89
N HIS A 151 -25.95 -0.79 12.98
CA HIS A 151 -26.54 -1.09 14.27
C HIS A 151 -25.60 -0.68 15.41
N SER A 152 -26.13 -0.56 16.62
CA SER A 152 -25.33 -0.33 17.81
C SER A 152 -25.46 -1.47 18.81
N TYR A 153 -24.40 -1.71 19.57
CA TYR A 153 -24.40 -2.64 20.69
C TYR A 153 -23.86 -1.97 21.95
N TYR A 154 -24.38 -2.38 23.10
CA TYR A 154 -23.94 -1.89 24.39
C TYR A 154 -22.96 -2.89 25.01
N LEU A 155 -21.76 -2.44 25.33
CA LEU A 155 -20.78 -3.22 26.08
C LEU A 155 -20.18 -2.35 27.18
N GLN A 156 -20.13 -2.88 28.41
CA GLN A 156 -19.59 -2.17 29.58
C GLN A 156 -20.20 -0.76 29.80
N GLY A 157 -21.45 -0.53 29.39
CA GLY A 157 -22.13 0.76 29.52
C GLY A 157 -21.81 1.78 28.42
N HIS A 158 -20.99 1.42 27.44
CA HIS A 158 -20.71 2.24 26.25
C HIS A 158 -21.46 1.70 25.03
N GLU A 159 -21.97 2.61 24.22
CA GLU A 159 -22.60 2.31 22.93
C GLU A 159 -21.55 2.33 21.83
N TYR A 160 -21.44 1.21 21.11
CA TYR A 160 -20.52 1.08 19.98
C TYR A 160 -21.31 0.89 18.70
N GLN A 161 -20.96 1.67 17.68
CA GLN A 161 -21.57 1.58 16.35
C GLN A 161 -20.83 0.55 15.50
N LEU A 162 -21.59 -0.29 14.82
CA LEU A 162 -21.14 -1.25 13.81
C LEU A 162 -21.91 -0.99 12.52
N GLY A 163 -21.24 -1.22 11.39
CA GLY A 163 -21.85 -1.03 10.08
C GLY A 163 -20.81 -0.97 8.97
N GLU A 164 -21.28 -0.54 7.80
CA GLU A 164 -20.52 -0.59 6.56
C GLU A 164 -19.27 0.32 6.56
N GLN A 165 -19.17 1.27 7.50
CA GLN A 165 -18.03 2.18 7.65
C GLN A 165 -16.68 1.48 7.90
N PHE A 166 -16.70 0.24 8.40
CA PHE A 166 -15.50 -0.58 8.60
C PHE A 166 -15.19 -1.48 7.39
N LEU A 167 -16.04 -1.46 6.36
CA LEU A 167 -15.89 -2.24 5.14
C LEU A 167 -15.35 -1.37 3.99
N VAL A 168 -14.65 -2.01 3.06
CA VAL A 168 -14.19 -1.34 1.84
C VAL A 168 -15.34 -1.31 0.83
N SER A 169 -15.71 -0.09 0.39
CA SER A 169 -16.73 0.09 -0.64
C SER A 169 -16.24 -0.46 -1.99
N MET A 170 -16.89 -1.52 -2.48
CA MET A 170 -16.60 -2.12 -3.77
C MET A 170 -17.64 -1.69 -4.83
N PRO A 171 -17.26 -1.56 -6.11
CA PRO A 171 -18.22 -1.30 -7.18
C PRO A 171 -19.30 -2.38 -7.22
N LYS A 172 -20.58 -1.97 -7.24
CA LYS A 172 -21.73 -2.90 -7.29
C LYS A 172 -21.83 -3.69 -8.61
N GLN A 173 -21.11 -3.27 -9.65
CA GLN A 173 -21.10 -3.91 -10.97
C GLN A 173 -19.71 -4.47 -11.26
N ILE A 174 -19.66 -5.73 -11.72
CA ILE A 174 -18.41 -6.48 -12.02
C ILE A 174 -17.50 -5.73 -13.02
N PHE A 175 -18.08 -4.97 -13.95
CA PHE A 175 -17.35 -4.14 -14.92
C PHE A 175 -17.57 -2.63 -14.73
N GLY A 176 -18.12 -2.22 -13.58
CA GLY A 176 -18.37 -0.82 -13.25
C GLY A 176 -17.09 0.02 -13.17
N MET A 177 -15.95 -0.62 -12.87
CA MET A 177 -14.65 0.05 -12.75
C MET A 177 -14.25 0.87 -13.98
N PHE A 178 -14.67 0.45 -15.19
CA PHE A 178 -14.34 1.18 -16.42
C PHE A 178 -15.12 2.49 -16.57
N ARG A 179 -16.25 2.64 -15.86
CA ARG A 179 -17.05 3.87 -15.83
C ARG A 179 -16.52 4.88 -14.83
N ASP A 180 -15.95 4.38 -13.73
CA ASP A 180 -15.46 5.21 -12.61
C ASP A 180 -13.95 5.49 -12.69
N ILE A 181 -13.33 5.31 -13.86
CA ILE A 181 -11.94 5.66 -14.09
C ILE A 181 -11.75 7.16 -13.84
N THR A 182 -10.97 7.47 -12.82
CA THR A 182 -10.64 8.85 -12.48
C THR A 182 -9.40 9.29 -13.25
N LEU A 183 -9.55 10.34 -14.05
CA LEU A 183 -8.47 10.89 -14.87
C LEU A 183 -7.61 11.91 -14.10
N PRO A 184 -6.32 12.02 -14.40
CA PRO A 184 -5.42 12.99 -13.77
C PRO A 184 -5.82 14.43 -14.09
N ASN A 185 -5.68 15.32 -13.10
CA ASN A 185 -5.86 16.76 -13.30
C ASN A 185 -4.52 17.44 -13.59
N PHE A 186 -4.17 17.59 -14.87
CA PHE A 186 -2.91 18.20 -15.29
C PHE A 186 -2.78 19.69 -14.96
N ALA A 187 -3.87 20.39 -14.63
CA ALA A 187 -3.79 21.79 -14.20
C ALA A 187 -2.91 21.96 -12.95
N VAL A 188 -2.81 20.92 -12.11
CA VAL A 188 -1.96 20.91 -10.91
C VAL A 188 -0.48 21.08 -11.26
N LEU A 189 -0.02 20.60 -12.42
CA LEU A 189 1.39 20.69 -12.82
C LEU A 189 1.84 22.11 -13.18
N ALA A 190 0.90 23.05 -13.33
CA ALA A 190 1.20 24.48 -13.47
C ALA A 190 1.68 25.11 -12.15
N ASP A 191 1.34 24.50 -11.00
CA ASP A 191 1.84 24.95 -9.70
C ASP A 191 3.27 24.43 -9.48
N PRO A 192 4.27 25.31 -9.23
CA PRO A 192 5.63 24.89 -8.89
C PRO A 192 5.70 23.93 -7.69
N ARG A 193 4.74 23.98 -6.77
CA ARG A 193 4.68 23.11 -5.59
C ARG A 193 4.44 21.64 -5.98
N ALA A 194 3.73 21.37 -7.08
CA ALA A 194 3.50 20.00 -7.56
C ALA A 194 4.82 19.31 -7.97
N TRP A 195 5.79 20.07 -8.47
CA TRP A 195 7.08 19.53 -8.89
C TRP A 195 7.94 19.04 -7.72
N LYS A 196 7.79 19.63 -6.52
CA LYS A 196 8.40 19.08 -5.29
C LYS A 196 7.99 17.61 -5.09
N TRP A 197 6.69 17.33 -5.18
CA TRP A 197 6.14 15.98 -5.03
C TRP A 197 6.50 15.07 -6.20
N ALA A 198 6.47 15.58 -7.44
CA ALA A 198 6.85 14.80 -8.62
C ALA A 198 8.31 14.33 -8.53
N ILE A 199 9.21 15.20 -8.07
CA ILE A 199 10.62 14.86 -7.85
C ILE A 199 10.76 13.82 -6.72
N ILE A 200 10.02 13.96 -5.62
CA ILE A 200 10.04 12.97 -4.53
C ILE A 200 9.57 11.60 -5.03
N PHE A 201 8.45 11.54 -5.76
CA PHE A 201 7.92 10.29 -6.33
C PHE A 201 8.90 9.67 -7.32
N PHE A 202 9.51 10.49 -8.19
CA PHE A 202 10.54 10.05 -9.12
C PHE A 202 11.76 9.47 -8.37
N CYS A 203 12.28 10.17 -7.36
CA CYS A 203 13.44 9.72 -6.60
C CYS A 203 13.16 8.42 -5.85
N ILE A 204 12.07 8.35 -5.08
CA ILE A 204 11.70 7.16 -4.29
C ILE A 204 11.42 5.98 -5.22
N GLY A 205 10.61 6.18 -6.26
CA GLY A 205 10.29 5.13 -7.22
C GLY A 205 11.52 4.60 -7.95
N SER A 206 12.47 5.47 -8.29
CA SER A 206 13.72 5.06 -8.94
C SER A 206 14.63 4.28 -8.01
N LEU A 207 14.76 4.72 -6.75
CA LEU A 207 15.54 4.02 -5.74
C LEU A 207 14.98 2.64 -5.46
N GLU A 208 13.68 2.54 -5.17
CA GLU A 208 13.01 1.27 -4.87
C GLU A 208 13.12 0.27 -6.03
N SER A 209 13.04 0.72 -7.28
CA SER A 209 13.23 -0.13 -8.47
C SER A 209 14.63 -0.76 -8.48
N VAL A 210 15.68 0.06 -8.37
CA VAL A 210 17.08 -0.40 -8.41
C VAL A 210 17.40 -1.31 -7.23
N LEU A 211 16.92 -0.97 -6.04
CA LEU A 211 17.16 -1.73 -4.83
C LEU A 211 16.44 -3.08 -4.86
N SER A 212 15.19 -3.10 -5.33
CA SER A 212 14.43 -4.33 -5.50
C SER A 212 15.07 -5.25 -6.52
N ALA A 213 15.46 -4.73 -7.69
CA ALA A 213 16.15 -5.50 -8.72
C ALA A 213 17.45 -6.11 -8.17
N LYS A 214 18.24 -5.34 -7.41
CA LYS A 214 19.50 -5.82 -6.81
C LYS A 214 19.28 -6.86 -5.72
N ALA A 215 18.29 -6.67 -4.86
CA ALA A 215 17.94 -7.63 -3.83
C ALA A 215 17.52 -8.98 -4.45
N ILE A 216 16.78 -8.93 -5.56
CA ILE A 216 16.35 -10.11 -6.31
C ILE A 216 17.51 -10.78 -7.04
N ASP A 217 18.35 -10.02 -7.75
CA ASP A 217 19.56 -10.54 -8.38
C ASP A 217 20.49 -11.24 -7.37
N ALA A 218 20.55 -10.75 -6.13
CA ALA A 218 21.38 -11.32 -5.07
C ALA A 218 20.89 -12.69 -4.56
N VAL A 219 19.57 -12.93 -4.59
CA VAL A 219 18.98 -14.21 -4.18
C VAL A 219 18.68 -15.15 -5.35
N ASP A 220 18.91 -14.70 -6.60
CA ASP A 220 18.66 -15.47 -7.81
C ASP A 220 19.61 -16.69 -7.91
N PRO A 221 19.08 -17.95 -7.91
CA PRO A 221 19.91 -19.15 -7.99
C PRO A 221 20.76 -19.24 -9.26
N TRP A 222 20.31 -18.60 -10.35
CA TRP A 222 21.00 -18.58 -11.64
C TRP A 222 21.97 -17.41 -11.80
N LYS A 223 22.12 -16.55 -10.78
CA LYS A 223 23.04 -15.40 -10.76
C LYS A 223 22.89 -14.48 -11.98
N ARG A 224 21.66 -14.31 -12.46
CA ARG A 224 21.37 -13.39 -13.56
C ARG A 224 21.53 -11.96 -13.07
N ARG A 225 21.75 -11.04 -14.01
CA ARG A 225 21.86 -9.61 -13.72
C ARG A 225 20.77 -8.85 -14.47
N SER A 226 20.08 -8.00 -13.73
CA SER A 226 19.07 -7.11 -14.25
C SER A 226 19.72 -5.86 -14.87
N ASN A 227 19.15 -5.38 -15.97
CA ASN A 227 19.53 -4.09 -16.53
C ASN A 227 18.69 -3.01 -15.85
N MET A 228 19.32 -2.22 -14.98
CA MET A 228 18.66 -1.21 -14.14
C MET A 228 17.99 -0.11 -14.96
N ASP A 229 18.60 0.34 -16.06
CA ASP A 229 17.99 1.36 -16.92
C ASP A 229 16.72 0.82 -17.59
N ARG A 230 16.75 -0.45 -18.02
CA ARG A 230 15.58 -1.10 -18.64
C ARG A 230 14.46 -1.33 -17.63
N ASP A 231 14.81 -1.73 -16.41
CA ASP A 231 13.86 -1.90 -15.31
C ASP A 231 13.20 -0.55 -14.98
N LEU A 232 14.01 0.49 -14.80
CA LEU A 232 13.56 1.83 -14.47
C LEU A 232 12.64 2.41 -15.55
N PHE A 233 13.00 2.23 -16.82
CA PHE A 233 12.15 2.64 -17.94
C PHE A 233 10.82 1.88 -17.96
N ALA A 234 10.85 0.56 -17.69
CA ALA A 234 9.64 -0.27 -17.69
C ALA A 234 8.69 0.09 -16.54
N VAL A 235 9.21 0.32 -15.33
CA VAL A 235 8.43 0.79 -14.17
C VAL A 235 7.86 2.18 -14.45
N GLY A 236 8.65 3.10 -15.01
CA GLY A 236 8.18 4.41 -15.44
C GLY A 236 7.05 4.32 -16.47
N ALA A 237 7.19 3.50 -17.50
CA ALA A 237 6.14 3.29 -18.50
C ALA A 237 4.85 2.69 -17.88
N GLY A 238 5.00 1.73 -16.96
CA GLY A 238 3.87 1.15 -16.21
C GLY A 238 3.15 2.21 -15.36
N ASN A 239 3.89 3.05 -14.66
CA ASN A 239 3.35 4.12 -13.82
C ASN A 239 2.69 5.24 -14.63
N LEU A 240 3.22 5.55 -15.81
CA LEU A 240 2.62 6.49 -16.75
C LEU A 240 1.24 6.00 -17.19
N ILE A 241 1.14 4.73 -17.61
CA ILE A 241 -0.13 4.12 -18.04
C ILE A 241 -1.10 4.02 -16.85
N ALA A 242 -0.63 3.55 -15.69
CA ALA A 242 -1.45 3.44 -14.49
C ALA A 242 -2.04 4.80 -14.10
N SER A 243 -1.23 5.85 -14.08
CA SER A 243 -1.67 7.21 -13.73
C SER A 243 -2.75 7.75 -14.67
N LEU A 244 -2.71 7.40 -15.97
CA LEU A 244 -3.74 7.75 -16.95
C LEU A 244 -5.05 6.97 -16.76
N LEU A 245 -4.97 5.77 -16.19
CA LEU A 245 -6.11 4.88 -15.95
C LEU A 245 -6.63 4.99 -14.51
N GLY A 246 -6.21 6.01 -13.75
CA GLY A 246 -6.64 6.20 -12.37
C GLY A 246 -6.07 5.14 -11.43
N GLY A 247 -4.88 4.62 -11.70
CA GLY A 247 -4.11 3.74 -10.84
C GLY A 247 -3.02 4.49 -10.09
N LEU A 248 -2.78 4.10 -8.84
CA LEU A 248 -1.69 4.64 -8.02
C LEU A 248 -0.32 4.20 -8.57
N PRO A 249 0.75 4.99 -8.37
CA PRO A 249 2.10 4.60 -8.73
C PRO A 249 2.50 3.28 -8.09
N MET A 250 3.13 2.43 -8.88
CA MET A 250 3.60 1.09 -8.52
C MET A 250 5.12 1.08 -8.38
N ILE A 251 5.61 0.12 -7.60
CA ILE A 251 7.03 -0.19 -7.41
C ILE A 251 7.28 -1.67 -7.67
N SER A 252 8.52 -2.02 -7.94
CA SER A 252 8.97 -3.42 -7.95
C SER A 252 8.92 -3.99 -6.52
N GLU A 253 8.39 -5.20 -6.35
CA GLU A 253 8.19 -5.79 -5.02
C GLU A 253 9.13 -7.00 -4.78
N ILE A 254 9.94 -6.90 -3.72
CA ILE A 254 10.91 -7.94 -3.33
C ILE A 254 10.21 -9.20 -2.83
N VAL A 255 9.17 -9.08 -1.99
CA VAL A 255 8.55 -10.24 -1.33
C VAL A 255 7.85 -11.15 -2.34
N ARG A 256 7.02 -10.61 -3.22
CA ARG A 256 6.40 -11.37 -4.33
C ARG A 256 7.43 -11.94 -5.30
N SER A 257 8.45 -11.18 -5.66
CA SER A 257 9.52 -11.66 -6.55
C SER A 257 10.31 -12.82 -5.93
N LYS A 258 10.59 -12.75 -4.61
CA LYS A 258 11.22 -13.85 -3.87
C LYS A 258 10.32 -15.08 -3.81
N ALA A 259 9.03 -14.91 -3.52
CA ALA A 259 8.09 -16.02 -3.52
C ALA A 259 8.05 -16.73 -4.89
N ASN A 260 8.17 -15.99 -5.98
CA ASN A 260 8.27 -16.56 -7.32
C ASN A 260 9.55 -17.41 -7.49
N ILE A 261 10.70 -16.91 -7.05
CA ILE A 261 11.98 -17.64 -7.05
C ILE A 261 11.90 -18.90 -6.18
N ASP A 262 11.37 -18.78 -4.97
CA ASP A 262 11.24 -19.88 -4.00
C ASP A 262 10.31 -21.00 -4.54
N ASN A 263 9.34 -20.64 -5.40
CA ASN A 263 8.47 -21.59 -6.11
C ASN A 263 9.04 -22.06 -7.47
N GLY A 264 10.29 -21.75 -7.79
CA GLY A 264 10.98 -22.23 -8.99
C GLY A 264 10.64 -21.45 -10.28
N GLY A 265 10.08 -20.25 -10.16
CA GLY A 265 9.83 -19.33 -11.27
C GLY A 265 11.11 -18.97 -12.02
N LYS A 266 11.15 -19.28 -13.31
CA LYS A 266 12.35 -19.08 -14.16
C LYS A 266 12.22 -17.94 -15.16
N THR A 267 11.00 -17.61 -15.57
CA THR A 267 10.73 -16.71 -16.68
C THR A 267 9.71 -15.64 -16.29
N ARG A 268 9.61 -14.59 -17.10
CA ARG A 268 8.65 -13.49 -16.90
C ARG A 268 7.19 -13.95 -16.91
N PHE A 269 6.90 -15.14 -17.45
CA PHE A 269 5.55 -15.71 -17.45
C PHE A 269 5.02 -15.99 -16.05
N ALA A 270 5.87 -16.17 -15.06
CA ALA A 270 5.40 -16.41 -13.69
C ALA A 270 4.75 -15.18 -13.02
N ASN A 271 4.78 -14.03 -13.69
CA ASN A 271 4.08 -12.81 -13.25
C ASN A 271 2.69 -12.64 -13.91
N PHE A 272 2.32 -13.53 -14.83
CA PHE A 272 1.04 -13.53 -15.56
C PHE A 272 0.25 -14.79 -15.24
#